data_AF-A0A7X9E8Z9-F1
#
_entry.id   AF-A0A7X9E8Z9-F1
#
_cell.length_a   1.000
_cell.length_b   1.000
_cell.length_c   1.000
_cell.angle_alpha   90.00
_cell.angle_beta   90.00
_cell.angle_gamma   90.00
#
_symmetry.space_group_name_H-M   'P 1'
#
loop_
_entity.id
_entity.type
_entity.pdbx_description
1 polymer ?
#
loop_
_entity_poly.entity_id
_entity_poly.type
_entity_poly.pdbx_seq_one_letter_code
_entity_poly.pdbx_strand_id
1 'polypeptide(L)'
;MSEKNSKDVSKKIHYVIVSEAGASVYSASKLAAEEFPDFDVAQRSAVSIARRLQDPLAELVKIDPKSIGVGQYQHDMNQKRLGESLKNVVEDCVNKVGVDVNTASPSLLSYVSGISTSLAKNIAEYREQNGKFKSREELKKVKRMGEKTFEQCAGFLRIPESKNVLDNTSVHPESYQAALNLLNTMDYTPKDVKNKNLAGIRKKIQDKGIDNIAEVIGIGVPTLKDIIEELLKPGRDPRDEMPKPIFHTDVMRIEDIKAGMILTGTVRNVADFGAFMDIGVHQDGLVHISELSDRFVRNPMEVVAVGDIVKVRVINVDVERNRISLSMKGV
;
A
#
# COMPACT_ATOMS: atom_id res chain seq x y z
N MET A 1 -29.89 -19.48 2.49
CA MET A 1 -30.30 -20.88 2.74
C MET A 1 -29.27 -21.51 3.66
N SER A 2 -29.74 -21.92 4.84
CA SER A 2 -29.08 -22.67 5.94
C SER A 2 -27.81 -22.09 6.56
N GLU A 3 -27.98 -21.43 7.70
CA GLU A 3 -27.08 -21.52 8.87
C GLU A 3 -26.72 -23.00 9.11
N LYS A 4 -25.54 -23.42 8.68
CA LYS A 4 -24.93 -24.65 9.18
C LYS A 4 -23.83 -24.23 10.14
N ASN A 5 -24.19 -24.34 11.43
CA ASN A 5 -23.34 -24.45 12.59
C ASN A 5 -21.87 -24.76 12.27
N SER A 6 -21.03 -23.73 12.32
CA SER A 6 -19.59 -23.84 12.56
C SER A 6 -19.37 -24.33 13.99
N LYS A 7 -19.59 -25.64 14.22
CA LYS A 7 -19.30 -26.32 15.48
C LYS A 7 -18.11 -27.25 15.30
N ASP A 8 -16.97 -26.71 14.84
CA ASP A 8 -15.64 -27.31 15.11
C ASP A 8 -14.47 -26.39 14.67
N VAL A 9 -14.39 -25.16 15.19
CA VAL A 9 -13.20 -24.33 14.99
C VAL A 9 -12.68 -23.89 16.35
N SER A 10 -11.68 -24.60 16.86
CA SER A 10 -10.95 -24.27 18.11
C SER A 10 -10.14 -22.96 18.02
N LYS A 11 -10.20 -22.25 16.88
CA LYS A 11 -9.52 -20.98 16.64
C LYS A 11 -10.53 -19.83 16.71
N LYS A 12 -10.20 -18.77 17.44
CA LYS A 12 -10.93 -17.50 17.38
C LYS A 12 -10.94 -17.01 15.93
N ILE A 13 -12.13 -16.90 15.35
CA ILE A 13 -12.33 -16.37 14.00
C ILE A 13 -12.49 -14.86 14.13
N HIS A 14 -11.79 -14.13 13.28
CA HIS A 14 -11.94 -12.70 13.12
C HIS A 14 -12.36 -12.40 11.69
N TYR A 15 -13.12 -11.34 11.48
CA TYR A 15 -13.42 -10.82 10.16
C TYR A 15 -12.97 -9.37 10.04
N VAL A 16 -12.76 -8.94 8.80
CA VAL A 16 -12.35 -7.59 8.44
C VAL A 16 -13.09 -7.22 7.17
N ILE A 17 -13.45 -5.95 7.06
CA ILE A 17 -14.19 -5.47 5.92
C ILE A 17 -13.19 -4.89 4.92
N VAL A 18 -13.30 -5.37 3.69
CA VAL A 18 -12.41 -5.00 2.58
C VAL A 18 -13.26 -4.36 1.49
N SER A 19 -12.73 -3.34 0.82
CA SER A 19 -13.40 -2.75 -0.34
C SER A 19 -13.52 -3.77 -1.47
N GLU A 20 -14.73 -3.95 -2.01
CA GLU A 20 -15.00 -4.74 -3.22
C GLU A 20 -14.75 -3.92 -4.50
N ALA A 21 -14.44 -2.63 -4.39
CA ALA A 21 -14.42 -1.73 -5.54
C ALA A 21 -13.47 -2.22 -6.66
N GLY A 22 -13.98 -2.40 -7.87
CA GLY A 22 -13.27 -2.97 -9.01
C GLY A 22 -13.08 -4.51 -9.01
N ALA A 23 -13.54 -5.25 -8.00
CA ALA A 23 -13.38 -6.71 -7.94
C ALA A 23 -14.17 -7.42 -9.05
N SER A 24 -15.37 -6.91 -9.36
CA SER A 24 -16.16 -7.36 -10.51
C SER A 24 -15.41 -7.15 -11.83
N VAL A 25 -14.76 -6.00 -12.00
CA VAL A 25 -13.94 -5.69 -13.19
C VAL A 25 -12.73 -6.61 -13.30
N TYR A 26 -12.04 -6.88 -12.19
CA TYR A 26 -10.98 -7.89 -12.16
C TYR A 26 -11.51 -9.27 -12.57
N SER A 27 -12.59 -9.75 -11.94
CA SER A 27 -13.08 -11.12 -12.12
C SER A 27 -13.51 -11.45 -13.55
N ALA A 28 -13.98 -10.45 -14.30
CA ALA A 28 -14.35 -10.55 -15.71
C ALA A 28 -13.17 -10.26 -16.67
N SER A 29 -12.00 -9.88 -16.15
CA SER A 29 -10.84 -9.54 -16.97
C SER A 29 -10.17 -10.77 -17.57
N LYS A 30 -9.46 -10.56 -18.69
CA LYS A 30 -8.60 -11.58 -19.29
C LYS A 30 -7.51 -12.06 -18.32
N LEU A 31 -6.94 -11.15 -17.53
CA LEU A 31 -5.92 -11.47 -16.54
C LEU A 31 -6.45 -12.45 -15.48
N ALA A 32 -7.65 -12.22 -14.94
CA ALA A 32 -8.23 -13.14 -13.96
C ALA A 32 -8.58 -14.50 -14.57
N ALA A 33 -8.98 -14.54 -15.84
CA ALA A 33 -9.20 -15.79 -16.57
C ALA A 33 -7.89 -16.57 -16.81
N GLU A 34 -6.77 -15.87 -17.04
CA GLU A 34 -5.44 -16.47 -17.14
C GLU A 34 -4.92 -16.95 -15.77
N GLU A 35 -5.12 -16.18 -14.68
CA GLU A 35 -4.73 -16.56 -13.32
C GLU A 35 -5.57 -17.72 -12.77
N PHE A 36 -6.86 -17.79 -13.10
CA PHE A 36 -7.81 -18.79 -12.60
C PHE A 36 -8.75 -19.32 -13.69
N PRO A 37 -8.25 -20.17 -14.60
CA PRO A 37 -9.04 -20.71 -15.71
C PRO A 37 -10.27 -21.49 -15.25
N ASP A 38 -10.13 -22.27 -14.16
CA ASP A 38 -11.16 -23.19 -13.67
C ASP A 38 -12.17 -22.54 -12.72
N PHE A 39 -12.02 -21.24 -12.40
CA PHE A 39 -12.89 -20.54 -11.47
C PHE A 39 -13.97 -19.77 -12.23
N ASP A 40 -15.18 -19.73 -11.67
CA ASP A 40 -16.22 -18.83 -12.15
C ASP A 40 -15.95 -17.36 -11.72
N VAL A 41 -16.76 -16.43 -12.25
CA VAL A 41 -16.62 -14.99 -12.00
C VAL A 41 -16.76 -14.66 -10.50
N ALA A 42 -17.69 -15.30 -9.79
CA ALA A 42 -17.92 -15.03 -8.37
C ALA A 42 -16.74 -15.52 -7.52
N GLN A 43 -16.19 -16.69 -7.84
CA GLN A 43 -15.01 -17.24 -7.18
C GLN A 43 -13.78 -16.35 -7.42
N ARG A 44 -13.56 -15.87 -8.65
CA ARG A 44 -12.47 -14.92 -8.94
C ARG A 44 -12.61 -13.61 -8.16
N SER A 45 -13.83 -13.09 -8.04
CA SER A 45 -14.10 -11.90 -7.22
C SER A 45 -13.74 -12.15 -5.75
N ALA A 46 -14.17 -13.28 -5.19
CA ALA A 46 -13.85 -13.67 -3.82
C ALA A 46 -12.33 -13.81 -3.57
N VAL A 47 -11.59 -14.36 -4.53
CA VAL A 47 -10.13 -14.43 -4.46
C VAL A 47 -9.50 -13.03 -4.44
N SER A 48 -9.99 -12.11 -5.27
CA SER A 48 -9.47 -10.72 -5.28
C SER A 48 -9.70 -10.03 -3.93
N ILE A 49 -10.89 -10.18 -3.35
CA ILE A 49 -11.20 -9.62 -2.03
C ILE A 49 -10.26 -10.19 -0.96
N ALA A 50 -10.01 -11.50 -0.97
CA ALA A 50 -9.09 -12.13 -0.02
C ALA A 50 -7.64 -11.65 -0.19
N ARG A 51 -7.16 -11.50 -1.44
CA ARG A 51 -5.80 -11.02 -1.74
C ARG A 51 -5.59 -9.56 -1.37
N ARG A 52 -6.61 -8.70 -1.53
CA ARG A 52 -6.56 -7.30 -1.10
C ARG A 52 -6.30 -7.15 0.40
N LEU A 53 -6.80 -8.07 1.22
CA LEU A 53 -6.50 -8.06 2.64
C LEU A 53 -5.02 -8.35 2.93
N GLN A 54 -4.41 -9.25 2.13
CA GLN A 54 -3.01 -9.64 2.30
C GLN A 54 -2.06 -8.54 1.83
N ASP A 55 -2.28 -8.02 0.63
CA ASP A 55 -1.55 -6.88 0.09
C ASP A 55 -2.45 -6.08 -0.86
N PRO A 56 -3.04 -4.95 -0.41
CA PRO A 56 -3.91 -4.13 -1.24
C PRO A 56 -3.22 -3.64 -2.51
N LEU A 57 -1.94 -3.26 -2.42
CA LEU A 57 -1.22 -2.68 -3.55
C LEU A 57 -1.00 -3.72 -4.63
N ALA A 58 -0.53 -4.91 -4.27
CA ALA A 58 -0.23 -5.98 -5.22
C ALA A 58 -1.47 -6.51 -5.96
N GLU A 59 -2.65 -6.39 -5.34
CA GLU A 59 -3.91 -6.84 -5.95
C GLU A 59 -4.63 -5.71 -6.72
N LEU A 60 -4.67 -4.48 -6.22
CA LEU A 60 -5.36 -3.36 -6.88
C LEU A 60 -4.67 -2.93 -8.19
N VAL A 61 -3.35 -3.10 -8.32
CA VAL A 61 -2.62 -2.82 -9.58
C VAL A 61 -3.05 -3.70 -10.75
N LYS A 62 -3.77 -4.81 -10.50
CA LYS A 62 -4.31 -5.70 -11.54
C LYS A 62 -5.56 -5.15 -12.22
N ILE A 63 -6.10 -4.04 -11.72
CA ILE A 63 -7.36 -3.44 -12.15
C ILE A 63 -7.04 -2.14 -12.88
N ASP A 64 -7.79 -1.79 -13.92
CA ASP A 64 -7.72 -0.44 -14.49
C ASP A 64 -8.03 0.56 -13.36
N PRO A 65 -7.11 1.51 -13.05
CA PRO A 65 -7.31 2.46 -11.95
C PRO A 65 -8.66 3.20 -12.01
N LYS A 66 -9.18 3.49 -13.21
CA LYS A 66 -10.49 4.14 -13.39
C LYS A 66 -11.67 3.29 -12.91
N SER A 67 -11.47 1.97 -12.85
CA SER A 67 -12.48 1.00 -12.47
C SER A 67 -12.51 0.73 -10.96
N ILE A 68 -11.58 1.29 -10.19
CA ILE A 68 -11.54 1.16 -8.73
C ILE A 68 -12.66 1.98 -8.07
N GLY A 69 -13.27 2.96 -8.76
CA GLY A 69 -14.39 3.72 -8.19
C GLY A 69 -13.91 4.76 -7.18
N VAL A 70 -13.17 5.75 -7.65
CA VAL A 70 -12.48 6.74 -6.78
C VAL A 70 -13.32 7.97 -6.43
N GLY A 71 -14.54 8.07 -6.98
CA GLY A 71 -15.45 9.16 -6.69
C GLY A 71 -16.81 9.02 -7.35
N GLN A 72 -17.81 9.72 -6.82
CA GLN A 72 -19.22 9.62 -7.23
C GLN A 72 -19.46 9.96 -8.71
N TYR A 73 -18.84 11.04 -9.19
CA TYR A 73 -19.03 11.56 -10.56
C TYR A 73 -17.85 11.23 -11.49
N GLN A 74 -17.08 10.18 -11.18
CA GLN A 74 -15.89 9.83 -11.96
C GLN A 74 -16.18 9.56 -13.45
N HIS A 75 -17.40 9.11 -13.76
CA HIS A 75 -17.84 8.80 -15.12
C HIS A 75 -18.14 10.05 -15.95
N ASP A 76 -18.48 11.16 -15.30
CA ASP A 76 -18.78 12.44 -15.94
C ASP A 76 -17.52 13.26 -16.23
N MET A 77 -16.36 12.82 -15.71
CA MET A 77 -15.09 13.48 -15.91
C MET A 77 -14.46 13.13 -17.27
N ASN A 78 -13.46 13.92 -17.68
CA ASN A 78 -12.63 13.58 -18.83
C ASN A 78 -11.84 12.29 -18.57
N GLN A 79 -12.27 11.20 -19.20
CA GLN A 79 -11.74 9.85 -18.95
C GLN A 79 -10.25 9.68 -19.29
N LYS A 80 -9.73 10.47 -20.24
CA LYS A 80 -8.30 10.43 -20.58
C LYS A 80 -7.46 11.05 -19.47
N ARG A 81 -7.81 12.28 -19.06
CA ARG A 81 -7.11 12.99 -17.96
C ARG A 81 -7.24 12.25 -16.63
N LEU A 82 -8.41 11.68 -16.35
CA LEU A 82 -8.63 10.84 -15.17
C LEU A 82 -7.72 9.62 -15.20
N GLY A 83 -7.67 8.90 -16.33
CA GLY A 83 -6.81 7.74 -16.48
C GLY A 83 -5.32 8.05 -16.28
N GLU A 84 -4.83 9.14 -16.87
CA GLU A 84 -3.44 9.60 -16.68
C GLU A 84 -3.16 9.95 -15.21
N SER A 85 -4.05 10.70 -14.57
CA SER A 85 -3.87 11.08 -13.17
C SER A 85 -3.86 9.87 -12.24
N LEU A 86 -4.77 8.91 -12.43
CA LEU A 86 -4.84 7.71 -11.59
C LEU A 86 -3.65 6.79 -11.83
N LYS A 87 -3.20 6.66 -13.07
CA LYS A 87 -1.99 5.90 -13.40
C LYS A 87 -0.77 6.45 -12.66
N ASN A 88 -0.60 7.78 -12.64
CA ASN A 88 0.50 8.42 -11.93
C ASN A 88 0.44 8.16 -10.42
N VAL A 89 -0.75 8.20 -9.80
CA VAL A 89 -0.91 7.87 -8.38
C VAL A 89 -0.51 6.41 -8.10
N VAL A 90 -0.85 5.49 -9.00
CA VAL A 90 -0.46 4.08 -8.85
C VAL A 90 1.05 3.92 -9.01
N GLU A 91 1.67 4.58 -9.99
CA GLU A 91 3.13 4.59 -10.15
C GLU A 91 3.81 5.16 -8.90
N ASP A 92 3.36 6.30 -8.37
CA ASP A 92 3.90 6.90 -7.16
C ASP A 92 3.80 5.96 -5.96
N CYS A 93 2.65 5.31 -5.77
CA CYS A 93 2.45 4.34 -4.70
C CYS A 93 3.41 3.14 -4.82
N VAL A 94 3.51 2.55 -6.01
CA VAL A 94 4.37 1.37 -6.26
C VAL A 94 5.84 1.70 -6.06
N ASN A 95 6.31 2.83 -6.61
CA ASN A 95 7.71 3.22 -6.50
C ASN A 95 8.07 3.68 -5.08
N LYS A 96 7.15 4.33 -4.36
CA LYS A 96 7.35 4.70 -2.95
C LYS A 96 7.44 3.48 -2.02
N VAL A 97 6.61 2.46 -2.26
CA VAL A 97 6.66 1.21 -1.49
C VAL A 97 7.87 0.38 -1.87
N GLY A 98 8.24 0.34 -3.15
CA GLY A 98 9.25 -0.56 -3.70
C GLY A 98 8.70 -1.97 -3.93
N VAL A 99 9.38 -2.76 -4.77
CA VAL A 99 8.87 -4.05 -5.25
C VAL A 99 9.93 -5.13 -5.09
N ASP A 100 9.61 -6.24 -4.43
CA ASP A 100 10.46 -7.43 -4.44
C ASP A 100 10.37 -8.12 -5.81
N VAL A 101 11.46 -8.07 -6.57
CA VAL A 101 11.51 -8.59 -7.93
C VAL A 101 11.34 -10.11 -8.00
N ASN A 102 11.64 -10.82 -6.92
CA ASN A 102 11.54 -12.27 -6.86
C ASN A 102 10.12 -12.79 -6.60
N THR A 103 9.21 -11.93 -6.14
CA THR A 103 7.83 -12.32 -5.78
C THR A 103 6.77 -11.52 -6.55
N ALA A 104 7.12 -10.35 -7.07
CA ALA A 104 6.18 -9.48 -7.78
C ALA A 104 5.57 -10.12 -9.03
N SER A 105 4.31 -9.77 -9.29
CA SER A 105 3.59 -10.10 -10.52
C SER A 105 4.02 -9.18 -11.67
N PRO A 106 3.83 -9.60 -12.94
CA PRO A 106 4.05 -8.71 -14.08
C PRO A 106 3.21 -7.42 -14.01
N SER A 107 1.99 -7.50 -13.47
CA SER A 107 1.13 -6.32 -13.31
C SER A 107 1.75 -5.29 -12.36
N LEU A 108 2.26 -5.73 -11.21
CA LEU A 108 2.93 -4.84 -10.25
C LEU A 108 4.23 -4.25 -10.83
N LEU A 109 5.05 -5.10 -11.47
CA LEU A 109 6.31 -4.67 -12.09
C LEU A 109 6.08 -3.61 -13.18
N SER A 110 4.95 -3.64 -13.88
CA SER A 110 4.64 -2.67 -14.95
C SER A 110 4.39 -1.23 -14.49
N TYR A 111 4.25 -1.02 -13.18
CA TYR A 111 4.14 0.31 -12.57
C TYR A 111 5.45 0.80 -11.94
N VAL A 112 6.51 -0.01 -11.97
CA VAL A 112 7.85 0.42 -11.54
C VAL A 112 8.44 1.35 -12.60
N SER A 113 9.08 2.43 -12.15
CA SER A 113 9.72 3.41 -13.02
C SER A 113 10.61 2.76 -14.08
N GLY A 114 10.43 3.14 -15.34
CA GLY A 114 11.19 2.59 -16.47
C GLY A 114 10.76 1.19 -16.94
N ILE A 115 9.87 0.47 -16.23
CA ILE A 115 9.46 -0.88 -16.60
C ILE A 115 8.15 -0.86 -17.41
N SER A 116 8.25 -1.20 -18.70
CA SER A 116 7.06 -1.44 -19.53
C SER A 116 6.40 -2.78 -19.22
N THR A 117 5.13 -2.95 -19.61
CA THR A 117 4.42 -4.24 -19.54
C THR A 117 5.20 -5.39 -20.21
N SER A 118 5.88 -5.11 -21.33
CA SER A 118 6.69 -6.12 -22.01
C SER A 118 7.94 -6.52 -21.22
N LEU A 119 8.58 -5.54 -20.56
CA LEU A 119 9.76 -5.79 -19.74
C LEU A 119 9.38 -6.51 -18.44
N ALA A 120 8.25 -6.16 -17.83
CA ALA A 120 7.70 -6.85 -16.66
C ALA A 120 7.49 -8.35 -16.92
N LYS A 121 6.98 -8.71 -18.10
CA LYS A 121 6.88 -10.12 -18.54
C LYS A 121 8.24 -10.79 -18.69
N ASN A 122 9.19 -10.12 -19.35
CA ASN A 122 10.54 -10.65 -19.51
C ASN A 122 11.25 -10.88 -18.16
N ILE A 123 11.01 -10.03 -17.16
CA ILE A 123 11.54 -10.22 -15.80
C ILE A 123 10.97 -11.49 -15.15
N ALA A 124 9.65 -11.69 -15.25
CA ALA A 124 9.00 -12.89 -14.72
C ALA A 124 9.47 -14.16 -15.46
N GLU A 125 9.55 -14.14 -16.79
CA GLU A 125 10.06 -15.25 -17.61
C GLU A 125 11.52 -15.57 -17.26
N TYR A 126 12.36 -14.54 -17.09
CA TYR A 126 13.76 -14.74 -16.68
C TYR A 126 13.83 -15.45 -15.33
N ARG A 127 13.01 -15.03 -14.35
CA ARG A 127 12.93 -15.63 -13.01
C ARG A 127 12.47 -17.10 -13.06
N GLU A 128 11.51 -17.42 -13.92
CA GLU A 128 11.04 -18.80 -14.10
C GLU A 128 12.11 -19.71 -14.72
N GLN A 129 12.88 -19.19 -15.68
CA GLN A 129 13.90 -19.96 -16.39
C GLN A 129 15.23 -20.09 -15.63
N ASN A 130 15.65 -19.04 -14.91
CA ASN A 130 16.98 -18.93 -14.30
C ASN A 130 16.94 -19.02 -12.76
N GLY A 131 15.73 -19.03 -12.17
CA GLY A 131 15.53 -18.96 -10.73
C GLY A 131 15.52 -17.51 -10.20
N LYS A 132 15.53 -17.39 -8.86
CA LYS A 132 15.51 -16.08 -8.17
C LYS A 132 16.75 -15.24 -8.51
N PHE A 133 16.55 -13.94 -8.68
CA PHE A 133 17.61 -12.95 -8.73
C PHE A 133 18.33 -12.88 -7.38
N LYS A 134 19.66 -12.85 -7.41
CA LYS A 134 20.55 -12.81 -6.24
C LYS A 134 21.16 -11.44 -6.01
N SER A 135 21.10 -10.55 -7.00
CA SER A 135 21.57 -9.17 -6.94
C SER A 135 20.90 -8.33 -8.02
N ARG A 136 20.85 -7.00 -7.83
CA ARG A 136 20.27 -6.09 -8.84
C ARG A 136 21.02 -6.17 -10.17
N GLU A 137 22.33 -6.38 -10.15
CA GLU A 137 23.13 -6.51 -11.38
C GLU A 137 22.67 -7.64 -12.30
N GLU A 138 22.05 -8.70 -11.77
CA GLU A 138 21.49 -9.78 -12.60
C GLU A 138 20.31 -9.31 -13.45
N LEU A 139 19.64 -8.21 -13.09
CA LEU A 139 18.55 -7.63 -13.89
C LEU A 139 19.03 -7.19 -15.27
N LYS A 140 20.30 -6.78 -15.41
CA LYS A 140 20.90 -6.43 -16.72
C LYS A 140 20.94 -7.61 -17.70
N LYS A 141 20.79 -8.85 -17.21
CA LYS A 141 20.71 -10.06 -18.05
C LYS A 141 19.32 -10.27 -18.62
N VAL A 142 18.30 -9.56 -18.15
CA VAL A 142 16.93 -9.66 -18.65
C VAL A 142 16.85 -9.08 -20.06
N LYS A 143 16.18 -9.80 -20.96
CA LYS A 143 15.96 -9.35 -22.34
C LYS A 143 15.30 -7.97 -22.37
N ARG A 144 15.90 -7.04 -23.13
CA ARG A 144 15.48 -5.63 -23.26
C ARG A 144 15.67 -4.77 -22.00
N MET A 145 16.44 -5.24 -21.02
CA MET A 145 16.94 -4.38 -19.93
C MET A 145 18.18 -3.63 -20.40
N GLY A 146 18.00 -2.40 -20.88
CA GLY A 146 19.11 -1.50 -21.22
C GLY A 146 19.67 -0.80 -19.99
N GLU A 147 20.85 -0.19 -20.11
CA GLU A 147 21.49 0.55 -19.01
C GLU A 147 20.61 1.68 -18.46
N LYS A 148 20.01 2.48 -19.35
CA LYS A 148 19.10 3.57 -18.94
C LYS A 148 17.87 3.02 -18.22
N THR A 149 17.31 1.91 -18.69
CA THR A 149 16.15 1.29 -18.04
C THR A 149 16.51 0.77 -16.65
N PHE A 150 17.68 0.13 -16.53
CA PHE A 150 18.20 -0.32 -15.25
C PHE A 150 18.40 0.85 -14.28
N GLU A 151 19.01 1.96 -14.73
CA GLU A 151 19.17 3.18 -13.95
C GLU A 151 17.82 3.75 -13.46
N GLN A 152 16.77 3.68 -14.27
CA GLN A 152 15.45 4.18 -13.86
C GLN A 152 14.75 3.27 -12.85
N CYS A 153 14.97 1.96 -12.90
CA CYS A 153 14.18 1.00 -12.12
C CYS A 153 14.92 0.44 -10.89
N ALA A 154 16.25 0.41 -10.89
CA ALA A 154 17.02 -0.38 -9.93
C ALA A 154 16.79 0.03 -8.48
N GLY A 155 16.60 1.33 -8.19
CA GLY A 155 16.34 1.84 -6.84
C GLY A 155 15.01 1.38 -6.25
N PHE A 156 14.04 1.04 -7.11
CA PHE A 156 12.69 0.62 -6.70
C PHE A 156 12.52 -0.90 -6.60
N LEU A 157 13.43 -1.65 -7.21
CA LEU A 157 13.44 -3.12 -7.16
C LEU A 157 14.28 -3.61 -5.99
N ARG A 158 13.72 -4.45 -5.12
CA ARG A 158 14.39 -5.01 -3.94
C ARG A 158 14.63 -6.50 -4.08
N ILE A 159 15.70 -6.98 -3.44
CA ILE A 159 16.04 -8.39 -3.33
C ILE A 159 16.37 -8.67 -1.85
N PRO A 160 15.36 -9.01 -1.02
CA PRO A 160 15.55 -9.19 0.42
C PRO A 160 16.60 -10.24 0.78
N GLU A 161 16.73 -11.30 -0.03
CA GLU A 161 17.68 -12.39 0.20
C GLU A 161 19.07 -12.15 -0.43
N SER A 162 19.34 -10.95 -0.98
CA SER A 162 20.65 -10.64 -1.58
C SER A 162 21.78 -10.73 -0.56
N LYS A 163 22.97 -11.09 -1.03
CA LYS A 163 24.20 -11.00 -0.23
C LYS A 163 24.58 -9.55 0.04
N ASN A 164 24.28 -8.65 -0.90
CA ASN A 164 24.47 -7.22 -0.72
C ASN A 164 23.23 -6.63 -0.05
N VAL A 165 23.40 -6.15 1.18
CA VAL A 165 22.32 -5.57 1.98
C VAL A 165 21.68 -4.36 1.31
N LEU A 166 22.44 -3.61 0.50
CA LEU A 166 21.94 -2.44 -0.21
C LEU A 166 20.87 -2.79 -1.25
N ASP A 167 20.87 -4.02 -1.78
CA ASP A 167 19.82 -4.48 -2.70
C ASP A 167 18.45 -4.64 -2.01
N ASN A 168 18.41 -4.64 -0.67
CA ASN A 168 17.18 -4.59 0.11
C ASN A 168 16.88 -3.17 0.63
N THR A 169 17.48 -2.12 0.06
CA THR A 169 17.23 -0.71 0.42
C THR A 169 16.80 0.08 -0.80
N SER A 170 16.32 1.30 -0.62
CA SER A 170 16.06 2.23 -1.73
C SER A 170 17.32 2.95 -2.22
N VAL A 171 18.50 2.66 -1.63
CA VAL A 171 19.79 3.19 -2.12
C VAL A 171 20.01 2.70 -3.55
N HIS A 172 20.19 3.63 -4.48
CA HIS A 172 20.42 3.29 -5.88
C HIS A 172 21.83 2.69 -6.10
N PRO A 173 22.02 1.72 -7.03
CA PRO A 173 23.35 1.15 -7.33
C PRO A 173 24.45 2.18 -7.64
N GLU A 174 24.10 3.32 -8.23
CA GLU A 174 25.07 4.41 -8.48
C GLU A 174 25.70 4.98 -7.19
N SER A 175 24.97 4.86 -6.07
CA SER A 175 25.36 5.36 -4.75
C SER A 175 25.93 4.27 -3.84
N TYR A 176 26.14 3.03 -4.33
CA TYR A 176 26.66 1.94 -3.51
C TYR A 176 28.05 2.24 -2.96
N GLN A 177 28.93 2.79 -3.80
CA GLN A 177 30.28 3.12 -3.35
C GLN A 177 30.24 4.18 -2.25
N ALA A 178 29.39 5.20 -2.38
CA ALA A 178 29.22 6.24 -1.37
C ALA A 178 28.65 5.68 -0.06
N ALA A 179 27.65 4.79 -0.13
CA ALA A 179 27.09 4.13 1.05
C ALA A 179 28.12 3.26 1.78
N LEU A 180 28.95 2.52 1.05
CA LEU A 180 30.04 1.72 1.63
C LEU A 180 31.13 2.62 2.25
N ASN A 181 31.49 3.71 1.59
CA ASN A 181 32.45 4.68 2.13
C ASN A 181 31.92 5.35 3.41
N LEU A 182 30.63 5.68 3.46
CA LEU A 182 29.97 6.20 4.66
C LEU A 182 30.07 5.20 5.82
N LEU A 183 29.72 3.93 5.59
CA LEU A 183 29.82 2.89 6.61
C LEU A 183 31.25 2.76 7.14
N ASN A 184 32.24 2.66 6.25
CA ASN A 184 33.66 2.57 6.62
C ASN A 184 34.13 3.79 7.43
N THR A 185 33.75 5.00 7.02
CA THR A 185 34.11 6.26 7.71
C THR A 185 33.49 6.36 9.12
N MET A 186 32.40 5.63 9.35
CA MET A 186 31.68 5.58 10.62
C MET A 186 31.97 4.30 11.42
N ASP A 187 32.98 3.52 11.03
CA ASP A 187 33.37 2.24 11.64
C ASP A 187 32.23 1.21 11.69
N TYR A 188 31.42 1.17 10.63
CA TYR A 188 30.34 0.20 10.44
C TYR A 188 30.60 -0.66 9.22
N THR A 189 29.94 -1.81 9.18
CA THR A 189 29.99 -2.76 8.08
C THR A 189 28.58 -3.00 7.51
N PRO A 190 28.46 -3.56 6.28
CA PRO A 190 27.15 -3.99 5.77
C PRO A 190 26.44 -5.01 6.68
N LYS A 191 27.18 -5.77 7.52
CA LYS A 191 26.56 -6.69 8.49
C LYS A 191 25.83 -5.93 9.60
N ASP A 192 26.33 -4.77 10.01
CA ASP A 192 25.67 -3.92 11.01
C ASP A 192 24.35 -3.37 10.47
N VAL A 193 24.31 -3.01 9.19
CA VAL A 193 23.07 -2.63 8.48
C VAL A 193 22.07 -3.80 8.51
N LYS A 194 22.50 -5.01 8.13
CA LYS A 194 21.65 -6.22 8.13
C LYS A 194 21.06 -6.52 9.50
N ASN A 195 21.86 -6.35 10.55
CA ASN A 195 21.49 -6.61 11.93
C ASN A 195 20.77 -5.41 12.59
N LYS A 196 20.50 -4.34 11.84
CA LYS A 196 19.89 -3.09 12.32
C LYS A 196 20.66 -2.46 13.50
N ASN A 197 21.99 -2.61 13.52
CA ASN A 197 22.88 -2.17 14.58
C ASN A 197 23.62 -0.86 14.19
N LEU A 198 22.85 0.19 13.89
CA LEU A 198 23.38 1.49 13.45
C LEU A 198 22.95 2.66 14.35
N ALA A 199 22.51 2.40 15.59
CA ALA A 199 21.91 3.42 16.45
C ALA A 199 22.82 4.65 16.69
N GLY A 200 24.15 4.48 16.67
CA GLY A 200 25.12 5.56 16.85
C GLY A 200 25.45 6.36 15.60
N ILE A 201 25.02 5.94 14.41
CA ILE A 201 25.47 6.53 13.14
C ILE A 201 25.08 8.00 13.02
N ARG A 202 23.86 8.37 13.45
CA ARG A 202 23.38 9.77 13.41
C ARG A 202 24.23 10.69 14.29
N LYS A 203 24.63 10.23 15.47
CA LYS A 203 25.49 10.99 16.38
C LYS A 203 26.89 11.16 15.81
N LYS A 204 27.51 10.07 15.31
CA LYS A 204 28.83 10.13 14.65
C LYS A 204 28.85 11.11 13.46
N ILE A 205 27.76 11.15 12.69
CA ILE A 205 27.59 12.08 11.57
C ILE A 205 27.47 13.52 12.07
N GLN A 206 26.69 13.76 13.12
CA GLN A 206 26.56 15.08 13.73
C GLN A 206 27.90 15.60 14.26
N ASP A 207 28.68 14.75 14.92
CA ASP A 207 29.98 15.09 15.50
C ASP A 207 31.03 15.46 14.42
N LYS A 208 30.98 14.81 13.24
CA LYS A 208 31.91 15.05 12.12
C LYS A 208 31.43 16.14 11.14
N GLY A 209 30.15 16.52 11.19
CA GLY A 209 29.51 17.48 10.28
C GLY A 209 29.03 16.84 8.98
N ILE A 210 27.76 17.03 8.64
CA ILE A 210 27.12 16.39 7.49
C ILE A 210 27.72 16.84 6.14
N ASP A 211 28.07 18.11 6.01
CA ASP A 211 28.65 18.68 4.78
C ASP A 211 30.04 18.10 4.50
N ASN A 212 30.88 17.99 5.53
CA ASN A 212 32.21 17.39 5.43
C ASN A 212 32.13 15.94 4.96
N ILE A 213 31.18 15.16 5.50
CA ILE A 213 30.99 13.77 5.12
C ILE A 213 30.52 13.66 3.68
N ALA A 214 29.57 14.51 3.27
CA ALA A 214 29.04 14.56 1.92
C ALA A 214 30.15 14.82 0.89
N GLU A 215 31.07 15.75 1.18
CA GLU A 215 32.24 16.03 0.37
C GLU A 215 33.21 14.83 0.31
N VAL A 216 33.53 14.21 1.46
CA VAL A 216 34.45 13.07 1.55
C VAL A 216 33.95 11.86 0.76
N ILE A 217 32.65 11.59 0.76
CA ILE A 217 32.07 10.45 0.04
C ILE A 217 31.61 10.80 -1.39
N GLY A 218 31.66 12.09 -1.78
CA GLY A 218 31.40 12.56 -3.14
C GLY A 218 29.92 12.64 -3.53
N ILE A 219 29.01 12.94 -2.61
CA ILE A 219 27.56 13.08 -2.91
C ILE A 219 26.98 14.35 -2.32
N GLY A 220 25.79 14.75 -2.78
CA GLY A 220 25.04 15.87 -2.19
C GLY A 220 24.47 15.52 -0.81
N VAL A 221 24.30 16.54 0.04
CA VAL A 221 23.68 16.40 1.37
C VAL A 221 22.28 15.75 1.33
N PRO A 222 21.38 16.05 0.36
CA PRO A 222 20.09 15.36 0.27
C PRO A 222 20.26 13.84 0.10
N THR A 223 21.10 13.42 -0.87
CA THR A 223 21.40 12.01 -1.13
C THR A 223 22.01 11.32 0.09
N LEU A 224 22.92 12.01 0.80
CA LEU A 224 23.47 11.48 2.05
C LEU A 224 22.39 11.24 3.10
N LYS A 225 21.45 12.18 3.30
CA LYS A 225 20.33 12.01 4.23
C LYS A 225 19.47 10.81 3.85
N ASP A 226 19.16 10.64 2.58
CA ASP A 226 18.35 9.52 2.09
C ASP A 226 19.07 8.18 2.33
N ILE A 227 20.38 8.10 2.02
CA ILE A 227 21.19 6.91 2.30
C ILE A 227 21.19 6.58 3.79
N ILE A 228 21.33 7.58 4.68
CA ILE A 228 21.34 7.35 6.13
C ILE A 228 20.00 6.75 6.59
N GLU A 229 18.87 7.30 6.15
CA GLU A 229 17.55 6.80 6.53
C GLU A 229 17.30 5.38 6.03
N GLU A 230 17.73 5.07 4.80
CA GLU A 230 17.63 3.74 4.21
C GLU A 230 18.53 2.71 4.92
N LEU A 231 19.76 3.09 5.30
CA LEU A 231 20.66 2.21 6.05
C LEU A 231 20.11 1.92 7.45
N LEU A 232 19.44 2.88 8.10
CA LEU A 232 18.85 2.69 9.43
C LEU A 232 17.65 1.73 9.41
N LYS A 233 16.88 1.72 8.33
CA LYS A 233 15.67 0.90 8.18
C LYS A 233 15.67 0.20 6.81
N PRO A 234 16.57 -0.78 6.58
CA PRO A 234 16.66 -1.45 5.30
C PRO A 234 15.37 -2.23 5.02
N GLY A 235 14.82 -2.04 3.82
CA GLY A 235 13.60 -2.71 3.36
C GLY A 235 12.34 -2.22 4.07
N ARG A 236 12.37 -1.01 4.63
CA ARG A 236 11.19 -0.38 5.26
C ARG A 236 10.06 -0.29 4.26
N ASP A 237 8.91 -0.86 4.63
CA ASP A 237 7.66 -0.57 3.94
C ASP A 237 7.05 0.69 4.57
N PRO A 238 6.80 1.78 3.79
CA PRO A 238 6.16 2.97 4.33
C PRO A 238 4.73 2.71 4.85
N ARG A 239 4.12 1.57 4.49
CA ARG A 239 2.79 1.15 4.94
C ARG A 239 2.79 0.57 6.36
N ASP A 240 3.93 0.13 6.88
CA ASP A 240 4.02 -0.45 8.24
C ASP A 240 3.65 0.53 9.35
N GLU A 241 3.76 1.83 9.07
CA GLU A 241 3.41 2.93 9.98
C GLU A 241 1.95 3.38 9.84
N MET A 242 1.20 2.82 8.89
CA MET A 242 -0.22 3.12 8.69
C MET A 242 -1.10 2.40 9.73
N PRO A 243 -2.30 2.92 10.01
CA PRO A 243 -3.28 2.24 10.85
C PRO A 243 -3.53 0.81 10.37
N LYS A 244 -3.47 -0.16 11.29
CA LYS A 244 -3.77 -1.56 10.98
C LYS A 244 -5.27 -1.75 10.72
N PRO A 245 -5.65 -2.71 9.85
CA PRO A 245 -7.05 -3.03 9.65
C PRO A 245 -7.71 -3.49 10.95
N ILE A 246 -8.98 -3.15 11.12
CA ILE A 246 -9.78 -3.55 12.28
C ILE A 246 -10.29 -4.97 12.07
N PHE A 247 -9.94 -5.85 13.00
CA PHE A 247 -10.47 -7.20 13.06
C PHE A 247 -11.62 -7.25 14.07
N HIS A 248 -12.81 -7.53 13.56
CA HIS A 248 -14.02 -7.72 14.34
C HIS A 248 -14.15 -9.19 14.75
N THR A 249 -14.67 -9.44 15.95
CA THR A 249 -14.97 -10.80 16.45
C THR A 249 -16.41 -11.19 16.23
N ASP A 250 -17.32 -10.22 16.23
CA ASP A 250 -18.76 -10.44 16.26
C ASP A 250 -19.42 -9.72 15.09
N VAL A 251 -20.17 -10.45 14.27
CA VAL A 251 -20.94 -9.87 13.16
C VAL A 251 -22.09 -9.08 13.77
N MET A 252 -21.95 -7.76 13.84
CA MET A 252 -23.00 -6.87 14.34
C MET A 252 -24.07 -6.65 13.27
N ARG A 253 -25.34 -6.75 13.65
CA ARG A 253 -26.45 -6.31 12.80
C ARG A 253 -26.90 -4.91 13.22
N ILE A 254 -27.68 -4.25 12.38
CA ILE A 254 -28.20 -2.90 12.70
C ILE A 254 -29.03 -2.91 13.99
N GLU A 255 -29.71 -4.02 14.30
CA GLU A 255 -30.52 -4.18 15.51
C GLU A 255 -29.69 -4.23 16.79
N ASP A 256 -28.40 -4.56 16.70
CA ASP A 256 -27.49 -4.60 17.84
C ASP A 256 -26.94 -3.20 18.20
N ILE A 257 -27.13 -2.22 17.32
CA ILE A 257 -26.61 -0.87 17.47
C ILE A 257 -27.58 -0.02 18.28
N LYS A 258 -27.05 0.63 19.33
CA LYS A 258 -27.80 1.53 20.21
C LYS A 258 -27.22 2.93 20.17
N ALA A 259 -28.10 3.93 20.29
CA ALA A 259 -27.68 5.31 20.47
C ALA A 259 -26.74 5.45 21.69
N GLY A 260 -25.69 6.24 21.53
CA GLY A 260 -24.63 6.46 22.52
C GLY A 260 -23.44 5.51 22.43
N MET A 261 -23.52 4.41 21.66
CA MET A 261 -22.37 3.52 21.45
C MET A 261 -21.24 4.25 20.73
N ILE A 262 -20.00 4.00 21.17
CA ILE A 262 -18.80 4.45 20.48
C ILE A 262 -18.25 3.27 19.69
N LEU A 263 -18.18 3.43 18.38
CA LEU A 263 -17.70 2.42 17.45
C LEU A 263 -16.51 3.00 16.68
N THR A 264 -15.68 2.12 16.15
CA THR A 264 -14.65 2.52 15.20
C THR A 264 -15.14 2.13 13.81
N GLY A 265 -15.13 3.09 12.88
CA GLY A 265 -15.56 2.86 11.51
C GLY A 265 -14.56 3.42 10.50
N THR A 266 -14.72 3.00 9.25
CA THR A 266 -13.88 3.41 8.14
C THR A 266 -14.68 4.30 7.19
N VAL A 267 -14.13 5.45 6.81
CA VAL A 267 -14.76 6.36 5.86
C VAL A 267 -14.81 5.71 4.47
N ARG A 268 -16.02 5.52 3.92
CA ARG A 268 -16.27 4.95 2.60
C ARG A 268 -16.35 6.00 1.51
N ASN A 269 -16.96 7.14 1.83
CA ASN A 269 -17.17 8.23 0.88
C ASN A 269 -17.26 9.56 1.63
N VAL A 270 -16.82 10.63 0.99
CA VAL A 270 -16.92 12.00 1.50
C VAL A 270 -17.72 12.81 0.49
N ALA A 271 -18.81 13.42 0.95
CA ALA A 271 -19.67 14.31 0.18
C ALA A 271 -19.67 15.71 0.80
N ASP A 272 -20.18 16.71 0.09
CA ASP A 272 -20.17 18.10 0.58
C ASP A 272 -20.93 18.30 1.91
N PHE A 273 -21.93 17.44 2.17
CA PHE A 273 -22.76 17.50 3.38
C PHE A 273 -22.34 16.57 4.50
N GLY A 274 -21.28 15.77 4.33
CA GLY A 274 -20.83 14.83 5.36
C GLY A 274 -19.99 13.67 4.83
N ALA A 275 -19.74 12.69 5.70
CA ALA A 275 -18.98 11.49 5.36
C ALA A 275 -19.81 10.23 5.66
N PHE A 276 -19.75 9.27 4.74
CA PHE A 276 -20.35 7.95 4.91
C PHE A 276 -19.30 6.99 5.46
N MET A 277 -19.66 6.27 6.50
CA MET A 277 -18.77 5.44 7.28
C MET A 277 -19.32 4.05 7.48
N ASP A 278 -18.47 3.06 7.24
CA ASP A 278 -18.75 1.67 7.55
C ASP A 278 -18.35 1.37 9.00
N ILE A 279 -19.32 1.01 9.83
CA ILE A 279 -19.14 0.61 11.23
C ILE A 279 -19.27 -0.90 11.45
N GLY A 280 -19.36 -1.67 10.36
CA GLY A 280 -19.39 -3.12 10.37
C GLY A 280 -20.75 -3.78 10.52
N VAL A 281 -21.81 -3.11 10.07
CA VAL A 281 -23.20 -3.61 10.07
C VAL A 281 -23.82 -3.72 8.67
N HIS A 282 -22.99 -3.78 7.62
CA HIS A 282 -23.38 -3.78 6.19
C HIS A 282 -24.14 -2.55 5.69
N GLN A 283 -24.45 -1.60 6.57
CA GLN A 283 -25.10 -0.34 6.25
C GLN A 283 -24.18 0.81 6.68
N ASP A 284 -23.91 1.72 5.75
CA ASP A 284 -23.11 2.91 6.02
C ASP A 284 -23.90 3.87 6.93
N GLY A 285 -23.23 4.35 7.97
CA GLY A 285 -23.70 5.47 8.78
C GLY A 285 -23.23 6.80 8.22
N LEU A 286 -24.04 7.85 8.39
CA LEU A 286 -23.73 9.20 7.93
C LEU A 286 -23.25 10.05 9.11
N VAL A 287 -22.06 10.62 8.99
CA VAL A 287 -21.60 11.74 9.80
C VAL A 287 -21.89 13.02 9.02
N HIS A 288 -22.88 13.80 9.47
CA HIS A 288 -23.19 15.08 8.84
C HIS A 288 -22.02 16.07 9.01
N ILE A 289 -21.85 17.04 8.12
CA ILE A 289 -20.74 18.01 8.16
C ILE A 289 -20.63 18.72 9.50
N SER A 290 -21.78 19.03 10.12
CA SER A 290 -21.82 19.67 11.44
C SER A 290 -21.31 18.75 12.55
N GLU A 291 -21.29 17.44 12.36
CA GLU A 291 -20.92 16.40 13.33
C GLU A 291 -19.52 15.82 13.10
N LEU A 292 -18.78 16.31 12.09
CA LEU A 292 -17.42 15.85 11.79
C LEU A 292 -16.36 16.32 12.79
N SER A 293 -16.57 17.47 13.43
CA SER A 293 -15.58 18.05 14.35
C SER A 293 -16.23 18.99 15.35
N ASP A 294 -15.53 19.24 16.46
CA ASP A 294 -15.94 20.25 17.46
C ASP A 294 -15.79 21.69 16.94
N ARG A 295 -14.96 21.90 15.91
CA ARG A 295 -14.83 23.18 15.20
C ARG A 295 -15.75 23.26 13.99
N PHE A 296 -16.00 24.48 13.50
CA PHE A 296 -16.72 24.69 12.26
C PHE A 296 -15.93 24.13 11.06
N VAL A 297 -16.59 23.28 10.26
CA VAL A 297 -16.03 22.63 9.07
C VAL A 297 -16.73 23.19 7.84
N ARG A 298 -15.98 23.75 6.90
CA ARG A 298 -16.52 24.22 5.61
C ARG A 298 -16.57 23.11 4.57
N ASN A 299 -15.56 22.26 4.57
CA ASN A 299 -15.43 21.17 3.63
C ASN A 299 -15.07 19.88 4.39
N PRO A 300 -15.90 18.83 4.32
CA PRO A 300 -15.62 17.54 4.97
C PRO A 300 -14.25 16.94 4.63
N MET A 301 -13.74 17.18 3.41
CA MET A 301 -12.43 16.70 2.96
C MET A 301 -11.24 17.32 3.70
N GLU A 302 -11.45 18.41 4.46
CA GLU A 302 -10.42 18.98 5.34
C GLU A 302 -10.25 18.20 6.65
N VAL A 303 -11.23 17.35 6.98
CA VAL A 303 -11.29 16.64 8.28
C VAL A 303 -11.10 15.15 8.10
N VAL A 304 -11.69 14.58 7.05
CA VAL A 304 -11.65 13.14 6.79
C VAL A 304 -11.35 12.86 5.32
N ALA A 305 -10.63 11.79 5.08
CA ALA A 305 -10.39 11.19 3.77
C ALA A 305 -11.02 9.80 3.68
N VAL A 306 -11.31 9.36 2.46
CA VAL A 306 -11.76 7.98 2.21
C VAL A 306 -10.67 7.01 2.68
N GLY A 307 -11.07 6.01 3.47
CA GLY A 307 -10.18 5.04 4.10
C GLY A 307 -9.75 5.40 5.53
N ASP A 308 -10.03 6.62 6.01
CA ASP A 308 -9.71 6.99 7.38
C ASP A 308 -10.47 6.12 8.38
N ILE A 309 -9.75 5.65 9.40
CA ILE A 309 -10.30 4.90 10.52
C ILE A 309 -10.52 5.89 11.66
N VAL A 310 -11.78 6.18 11.98
CA VAL A 310 -12.14 7.13 13.03
C VAL A 310 -13.15 6.54 14.01
N LYS A 311 -13.11 7.04 15.25
CA LYS A 311 -14.10 6.69 16.25
C LYS A 311 -15.32 7.59 16.08
N VAL A 312 -16.50 6.99 16.19
CA VAL A 312 -17.79 7.66 16.03
C VAL A 312 -18.74 7.24 17.13
N ARG A 313 -19.56 8.19 17.56
CA ARG A 313 -20.68 7.96 18.45
C ARG A 313 -21.95 7.80 17.63
N VAL A 314 -22.74 6.78 17.94
CA VAL A 314 -24.08 6.62 17.35
C VAL A 314 -25.02 7.65 17.95
N ILE A 315 -25.57 8.55 17.13
CA ILE A 315 -26.58 9.52 17.56
C ILE A 315 -27.95 8.86 17.53
N ASN A 316 -28.28 8.23 16.40
CA ASN A 316 -29.60 7.65 16.16
C ASN A 316 -29.51 6.47 15.19
N VAL A 317 -30.40 5.49 15.37
CA VAL A 317 -30.56 4.31 14.51
C VAL A 317 -32.02 4.20 14.12
N ASP A 318 -32.30 4.30 12.83
CA ASP A 318 -33.61 4.09 12.24
C ASP A 318 -33.58 2.76 11.49
N VAL A 319 -34.09 1.71 12.15
CA VAL A 319 -34.10 0.33 11.64
C VAL A 319 -35.09 0.19 10.47
N GLU A 320 -36.22 0.89 10.50
CA GLU A 320 -37.22 0.81 9.43
C GLU A 320 -36.69 1.37 8.11
N ARG A 321 -35.87 2.43 8.18
CA ARG A 321 -35.28 3.08 7.00
C ARG A 321 -33.85 2.65 6.71
N ASN A 322 -33.27 1.74 7.49
CA ASN A 322 -31.85 1.36 7.44
C ASN A 322 -30.90 2.57 7.45
N ARG A 323 -31.10 3.51 8.38
CA ARG A 323 -30.24 4.71 8.49
C ARG A 323 -29.58 4.79 9.85
N ILE A 324 -28.29 5.09 9.86
CA ILE A 324 -27.50 5.27 11.08
C ILE A 324 -26.90 6.67 11.03
N SER A 325 -27.18 7.47 12.06
CA SER A 325 -26.61 8.81 12.22
C SER A 325 -25.45 8.75 13.20
N LEU A 326 -24.30 9.24 12.79
CA LEU A 326 -23.04 9.16 13.51
C LEU A 326 -22.49 10.57 13.80
N SER A 327 -21.72 10.70 14.88
CA SER A 327 -20.99 11.92 15.23
C SER A 327 -19.54 11.61 15.59
N MET A 328 -18.63 12.46 15.12
CA MET A 328 -17.21 12.44 15.50
C MET A 328 -16.91 13.44 16.64
N LYS A 329 -17.89 14.23 17.08
CA LYS A 329 -17.71 15.20 18.17
C LYS A 329 -17.57 14.54 19.54
N GLY A 330 -16.60 15.01 20.32
CA GLY A 330 -16.39 14.54 21.69
C GLY A 330 -16.15 13.03 21.79
N VAL A 331 -15.42 12.47 20.81
CA VAL A 331 -14.98 11.07 20.74
C VAL A 331 -13.46 11.00 20.53
#